data_AF-A0A972RZA7-F1
#
_entry.id   AF-A0A972RZA7-F1
#
_cell.length_a   1.000
_cell.length_b   1.000
_cell.length_c   1.000
_cell.angle_alpha   90.00
_cell.angle_beta   90.00
_cell.angle_gamma   90.00
#
_symmetry.space_group_name_H-M   'P 1'
#
loop_
_entity.id
_entity.type
_entity.pdbx_description
1 polymer ?
#
loop_
_entity_poly.entity_id
_entity_poly.type
_entity_poly.pdbx_seq_one_letter_code
_entity_poly.pdbx_strand_id
1 'polypeptide(L)'
;MVKKILIAGSIIGKLGAITVVEPVDIASKPNGNSNSIDLGYSVSSGNSDTSKLNVKIFSDYSSDKSYKFIVGDYTYGKSRGKESVNRYYLHSRILQKLYGLHVWELFGQIEGNRFQNLKLRELLGVGVRFKLMRYLYLGSGLLYVHENLKDSDSNSFPSGNIYIAYKDSFKLNVPLDLIYTGYFQPTLEDGSDYHTLQKLKVSIPITDSVNLNFKLEHSYDSMPPAGVKKSDLSETISISYSF
;
A
#
# COMPACT_ATOMS: atom_id res chain seq x y z
N MET A 1 20.08 -44.43 -20.61
CA MET A 1 19.42 -43.29 -21.30
C MET A 1 19.13 -42.22 -20.27
N VAL A 2 20.02 -41.23 -20.14
CA VAL A 2 20.01 -40.22 -19.08
C VAL A 2 18.98 -39.14 -19.42
N LYS A 3 17.93 -39.00 -18.62
CA LYS A 3 16.99 -37.87 -18.71
C LYS A 3 17.71 -36.60 -18.27
N LYS A 4 18.02 -35.73 -19.23
CA LYS A 4 18.46 -34.35 -18.98
C LYS A 4 17.33 -33.61 -18.27
N ILE A 5 17.58 -33.24 -17.01
CA ILE A 5 16.79 -32.25 -16.28
C ILE A 5 17.14 -30.90 -16.91
N LEU A 6 16.21 -30.32 -17.67
CA LEU A 6 16.31 -28.92 -18.07
C LEU A 6 16.09 -28.07 -16.82
N ILE A 7 17.17 -27.41 -16.39
CA ILE A 7 17.15 -26.33 -15.42
C ILE A 7 16.44 -25.16 -16.10
N ALA A 8 15.21 -24.89 -15.70
CA ALA A 8 14.46 -23.72 -16.15
C ALA A 8 15.14 -22.48 -15.56
N GLY A 9 15.72 -21.66 -16.45
CA GLY A 9 16.37 -20.41 -16.11
C GLY A 9 15.40 -19.35 -15.60
N SER A 10 15.88 -18.59 -14.62
CA SER A 10 15.72 -17.14 -14.46
C SER A 10 14.30 -16.58 -14.65
N ILE A 11 13.52 -16.55 -13.56
CA ILE A 11 12.18 -15.96 -13.55
C ILE A 11 12.27 -14.55 -12.95
N ILE A 12 12.25 -13.55 -13.84
CA ILE A 12 12.30 -12.12 -13.53
C ILE A 12 11.03 -11.72 -12.77
N GLY A 13 11.21 -11.32 -11.52
CA GLY A 13 10.18 -10.85 -10.60
C GLY A 13 9.83 -9.38 -10.79
N LYS A 14 8.90 -8.97 -11.65
CA LYS A 14 8.41 -7.58 -11.67
C LYS A 14 7.26 -7.36 -10.69
N LEU A 15 7.43 -6.28 -9.92
CA LEU A 15 6.50 -5.36 -9.26
C LEU A 15 5.36 -5.91 -8.37
N GLY A 16 5.41 -5.53 -7.10
CA GLY A 16 4.26 -5.52 -6.20
C GLY A 16 3.73 -4.09 -6.15
N ALA A 17 2.41 -3.90 -6.23
CA ALA A 17 1.86 -2.56 -6.27
C ALA A 17 2.26 -1.74 -5.03
N ILE A 18 2.63 -0.48 -5.26
CA ILE A 18 3.13 0.41 -4.22
C ILE A 18 1.96 0.76 -3.31
N THR A 19 2.03 0.31 -2.06
CA THR A 19 0.98 0.58 -1.09
C THR A 19 1.01 2.04 -0.63
N VAL A 20 -0.13 2.71 -0.68
CA VAL A 20 -0.32 4.01 -0.04
C VAL A 20 -1.61 4.03 0.79
N VAL A 21 -1.56 4.95 1.75
CA VAL A 21 -2.29 5.17 2.99
C VAL A 21 -3.66 5.84 2.80
N GLU A 22 -4.48 5.75 3.83
CA GLU A 22 -5.79 6.40 3.93
C GLU A 22 -5.71 7.90 3.59
N PRO A 23 -6.64 8.42 2.79
CA PRO A 23 -6.69 9.84 2.49
C PRO A 23 -6.99 10.63 3.76
N VAL A 24 -6.13 11.62 4.03
CA VAL A 24 -6.31 12.56 5.13
C VAL A 24 -6.65 13.94 4.58
N ASP A 25 -7.72 14.51 5.11
CA ASP A 25 -8.08 15.91 4.91
C ASP A 25 -7.37 16.78 5.96
N ILE A 26 -6.28 17.43 5.54
CA ILE A 26 -5.41 18.26 6.40
C ILE A 26 -6.23 19.30 7.16
N ALA A 27 -7.25 19.89 6.52
CA ALA A 27 -8.06 20.95 7.11
C ALA A 27 -9.03 20.49 8.21
N SER A 28 -9.31 19.18 8.29
CA SER A 28 -10.27 18.62 9.26
C SER A 28 -9.60 17.88 10.41
N LYS A 29 -8.29 17.60 10.29
CA LYS A 29 -7.56 16.81 11.29
C LYS A 29 -7.05 17.74 12.40
N PRO A 30 -7.35 17.45 13.68
CA PRO A 30 -6.84 18.24 14.80
C PRO A 30 -5.31 18.35 14.78
N ASN A 31 -4.79 19.51 15.18
CA ASN A 31 -3.35 19.72 15.27
C ASN A 31 -2.75 18.87 16.39
N GLY A 32 -1.56 18.33 16.15
CA GLY A 32 -0.85 17.50 17.12
C GLY A 32 -0.42 16.17 16.53
N ASN A 33 0.01 15.28 17.42
CA ASN A 33 0.44 13.93 17.08
C ASN A 33 -0.69 12.95 17.32
N SER A 34 -0.74 11.89 16.52
CA SER A 34 -1.57 10.71 16.78
C SER A 34 -0.75 9.46 16.49
N ASN A 35 -0.95 8.43 17.30
CA ASN A 35 -0.31 7.15 17.13
C ASN A 35 -1.36 6.04 17.13
N SER A 36 -1.11 4.99 16.36
CA SER A 36 -1.89 3.77 16.44
C SER A 36 -1.05 2.53 16.24
N ILE A 37 -1.54 1.42 16.80
CA ILE A 37 -1.05 0.08 16.51
C ILE A 37 -2.23 -0.73 16.00
N ASP A 38 -2.03 -1.43 14.89
CA ASP A 38 -3.01 -2.32 14.30
C ASP A 38 -2.50 -3.76 14.32
N LEU A 39 -3.34 -4.67 14.82
CA LEU A 39 -3.14 -6.11 14.71
C LEU A 39 -4.17 -6.66 13.73
N GLY A 40 -3.70 -7.27 12.64
CA GLY A 40 -4.54 -7.77 11.55
C GLY A 40 -4.34 -9.24 11.25
N TYR A 41 -5.42 -9.88 10.84
CA TYR A 41 -5.42 -11.20 10.19
C TYR A 41 -5.92 -11.04 8.77
N SER A 42 -5.17 -11.58 7.81
CA SER A 42 -5.51 -11.48 6.39
C SER A 42 -5.55 -12.84 5.71
N VAL A 43 -6.51 -13.01 4.81
CA VAL A 43 -6.55 -14.13 3.87
C VAL A 43 -6.39 -13.55 2.47
N SER A 44 -5.50 -14.14 1.68
CA SER A 44 -5.33 -13.76 0.28
C SER A 44 -5.64 -14.94 -0.64
N SER A 45 -6.14 -14.62 -1.82
CA SER A 45 -6.41 -15.57 -2.90
C SER A 45 -5.94 -14.97 -4.24
N GLY A 46 -5.59 -15.83 -5.20
CA GLY A 46 -5.03 -15.42 -6.50
C GLY A 46 -3.68 -16.08 -6.76
N ASN A 47 -2.61 -15.29 -6.71
CA ASN A 47 -1.21 -15.73 -6.76
C ASN A 47 -0.74 -16.36 -5.45
N SER A 48 -1.43 -16.08 -4.33
CA SER A 48 -1.06 -16.59 -3.00
C SER A 48 -2.28 -17.06 -2.21
N ASP A 49 -2.46 -18.38 -2.05
CA ASP A 49 -3.38 -18.93 -1.04
C ASP A 49 -2.68 -18.90 0.32
N THR A 50 -2.85 -17.80 1.05
CA THR A 50 -2.07 -17.52 2.25
C THR A 50 -2.93 -16.94 3.36
N SER A 51 -2.66 -17.39 4.58
CA SER A 51 -3.10 -16.74 5.81
C SER A 51 -1.95 -15.95 6.41
N LYS A 52 -2.18 -14.68 6.75
CA LYS A 52 -1.16 -13.73 7.22
C LYS A 52 -1.59 -13.11 8.54
N LEU A 53 -0.62 -12.85 9.40
CA LEU A 53 -0.71 -11.96 10.55
C LEU A 53 0.09 -10.70 10.26
N ASN A 54 -0.48 -9.56 10.61
CA ASN A 54 0.06 -8.24 10.32
C ASN A 54 0.13 -7.43 11.61
N VAL A 55 1.28 -6.82 11.88
CA VAL A 55 1.44 -5.82 12.93
C VAL A 55 1.85 -4.51 12.25
N LYS A 56 1.04 -3.48 12.43
CA LYS A 56 1.30 -2.15 11.88
C LYS A 56 1.40 -1.13 13.00
N ILE A 57 2.34 -0.22 12.85
CA ILE A 57 2.48 0.96 13.71
C ILE A 57 2.33 2.17 12.81
N PHE A 58 1.48 3.11 13.21
CA PHE A 58 1.25 4.36 12.50
C PHE A 58 1.50 5.52 13.45
N SER A 59 2.20 6.54 12.96
CA SER A 59 2.39 7.78 13.68
C SER A 59 2.26 8.94 12.70
N ASP A 60 1.52 9.96 13.11
CA ASP A 60 1.31 11.15 12.31
C ASP A 60 1.40 12.42 13.13
N TYR A 61 1.68 13.50 12.41
CA TYR A 61 1.64 14.87 12.90
C TYR A 61 0.83 15.73 11.94
N SER A 62 -0.16 16.44 12.48
CA SER A 62 -1.00 17.38 11.75
C SER A 62 -0.83 18.81 12.24
N SER A 63 -0.92 19.74 11.30
CA SER A 63 -0.91 21.19 11.49
C SER A 63 -1.81 21.83 10.43
N ASP A 64 -2.16 23.11 10.59
CA ASP A 64 -3.02 23.84 9.65
C ASP A 64 -2.52 23.83 8.19
N LYS A 65 -1.21 23.65 8.00
CA LYS A 65 -0.56 23.71 6.68
C LYS A 65 0.05 22.39 6.23
N SER A 66 0.25 21.43 7.13
CA SER A 66 1.00 20.21 6.80
C SER A 66 0.48 19.00 7.55
N TYR A 67 0.52 17.86 6.88
CA TYR A 67 0.27 16.55 7.47
C TYR A 67 1.43 15.63 7.11
N LYS A 68 2.01 14.97 8.11
CA LYS A 68 3.14 14.06 7.94
C LYS A 68 2.83 12.77 8.65
N PHE A 69 3.17 11.64 8.04
CA PHE A 69 3.02 10.37 8.72
C PHE A 69 4.13 9.40 8.34
N ILE A 70 4.31 8.42 9.22
CA ILE A 70 5.14 7.25 9.00
C ILE A 70 4.35 6.01 9.41
N VAL A 71 4.52 4.94 8.65
CA VAL A 71 3.91 3.65 8.90
C VAL A 71 4.94 2.55 8.75
N GLY A 72 5.05 1.71 9.78
CA GLY A 72 5.78 0.46 9.74
C GLY A 72 4.80 -0.70 9.73
N ASP A 73 5.02 -1.70 8.90
CA ASP A 73 4.20 -2.91 8.82
C ASP A 73 5.09 -4.15 8.71
N TYR A 74 4.85 -5.09 9.60
CA TYR A 74 5.46 -6.41 9.58
C TYR A 74 4.39 -7.46 9.32
N THR A 75 4.59 -8.26 8.28
CA THR A 75 3.65 -9.32 7.88
C THR A 75 4.34 -10.68 7.89
N TYR A 76 3.76 -11.60 8.64
CA TYR A 76 4.14 -13.00 8.66
C TYR A 76 3.00 -13.83 8.07
N GLY A 77 3.30 -14.80 7.21
CA GLY A 77 2.25 -15.63 6.62
C GLY A 77 2.73 -17.00 6.19
N LYS A 78 1.75 -17.91 6.13
CA LYS A 78 1.95 -19.30 5.73
C LYS A 78 1.05 -19.67 4.55
N SER A 79 1.56 -20.53 3.69
CA SER A 79 0.81 -21.26 2.67
C SER A 79 0.98 -22.75 2.90
N ARG A 80 -0.12 -23.50 2.98
CA ARG A 80 -0.11 -24.97 3.22
C ARG A 80 0.81 -25.38 4.39
N GLY A 81 0.79 -24.60 5.48
CA GLY A 81 1.58 -24.85 6.69
C GLY A 81 3.05 -24.44 6.63
N LYS A 82 3.59 -24.03 5.47
CA LYS A 82 4.96 -23.54 5.31
C LYS A 82 5.00 -22.02 5.29
N GLU A 83 6.02 -21.44 5.89
CA GLU A 83 6.25 -20.00 5.81
C GLU A 83 6.41 -19.59 4.34
N SER A 84 5.62 -18.60 3.94
CA SER A 84 5.56 -18.12 2.55
C SER A 84 5.54 -16.60 2.46
N VAL A 85 5.47 -15.90 3.60
CA VAL A 85 5.47 -14.45 3.69
C VAL A 85 6.23 -14.04 4.94
N ASN A 86 7.25 -13.22 4.75
CA ASN A 86 7.97 -12.55 5.83
C ASN A 86 8.40 -11.21 5.27
N ARG A 87 7.49 -10.24 5.41
CA ARG A 87 7.56 -8.94 4.74
C ARG A 87 7.71 -7.86 5.79
N TYR A 88 8.67 -6.98 5.56
CA TYR A 88 8.79 -5.72 6.27
C TYR A 88 8.50 -4.59 5.29
N TYR A 89 7.88 -3.54 5.83
CA TYR A 89 7.45 -2.40 5.05
C TYR A 89 7.56 -1.15 5.90
N LEU A 90 8.13 -0.09 5.33
CA LEU A 90 8.23 1.23 5.93
C LEU A 90 7.82 2.26 4.89
N HIS A 91 6.95 3.19 5.25
CA HIS A 91 6.55 4.27 4.37
C HIS A 91 6.39 5.56 5.15
N SER A 92 6.83 6.66 4.56
CA SER A 92 6.62 8.00 5.10
C SER A 92 6.13 8.93 4.01
N ARG A 93 5.30 9.90 4.40
CA ARG A 93 4.79 10.90 3.48
C ARG A 93 4.56 12.23 4.18
N ILE A 94 4.83 13.29 3.43
CA ILE A 94 4.61 14.67 3.81
C ILE A 94 3.63 15.26 2.79
N LEU A 95 2.56 15.87 3.31
CA LEU A 95 1.59 16.63 2.55
C LEU A 95 1.67 18.08 3.01
N GLN A 96 1.99 18.98 2.10
CA GLN A 96 2.14 20.41 2.37
C GLN A 96 1.11 21.20 1.57
N LYS A 97 0.25 21.96 2.25
CA LYS A 97 -0.69 22.87 1.62
C LYS A 97 0.09 24.00 0.93
N LEU A 98 -0.19 24.21 -0.35
CA LEU A 98 0.39 25.31 -1.14
C LEU A 98 -0.57 26.51 -1.13
N TYR A 99 -1.51 26.56 -2.07
CA TYR A 99 -2.53 27.60 -2.21
C TYR A 99 -3.88 26.99 -2.61
N GLY A 100 -4.97 27.50 -2.02
CA GLY A 100 -6.32 26.98 -2.27
C GLY A 100 -6.46 25.49 -1.88
N LEU A 101 -6.87 24.67 -2.85
CA LEU A 101 -7.11 23.22 -2.71
C LEU A 101 -5.92 22.34 -3.14
N HIS A 102 -4.76 22.95 -3.39
CA HIS A 102 -3.56 22.26 -3.87
C HIS A 102 -2.63 21.86 -2.74
N VAL A 103 -2.19 20.60 -2.76
CA VAL A 103 -1.26 20.03 -1.78
C VAL A 103 -0.10 19.40 -2.54
N TRP A 104 1.13 19.74 -2.18
CA TRP A 104 2.32 19.03 -2.64
C TRP A 104 2.59 17.83 -1.73
N GLU A 105 3.04 16.73 -2.32
CA GLU A 105 3.36 15.48 -1.66
C GLU A 105 4.81 15.07 -1.92
N LEU A 106 5.47 14.61 -0.87
CA LEU A 106 6.75 13.91 -0.93
C LEU A 106 6.59 12.62 -0.12
N PHE A 107 7.00 11.49 -0.67
CA PHE A 107 6.90 10.21 0.03
C PHE A 107 8.05 9.27 -0.31
N GLY A 108 8.43 8.47 0.67
CA GLY A 108 9.44 7.43 0.56
C GLY A 108 8.90 6.10 1.06
N GLN A 109 9.38 5.02 0.47
CA GLN A 109 8.99 3.67 0.86
C GLN A 109 10.16 2.71 0.76
N ILE A 110 10.21 1.78 1.71
CA ILE A 110 11.11 0.64 1.72
C ILE A 110 10.30 -0.62 1.99
N GLU A 111 10.55 -1.67 1.22
CA GLU A 111 9.89 -2.97 1.36
C GLU A 111 10.88 -4.10 1.10
N GLY A 112 10.73 -5.21 1.81
CA GLY A 112 11.37 -6.47 1.42
C GLY A 112 10.53 -7.66 1.84
N ASN A 113 10.65 -8.76 1.10
CA ASN A 113 9.92 -9.98 1.40
C ASN A 113 10.82 -11.20 1.23
N ARG A 114 11.06 -11.94 2.32
CA ARG A 114 11.96 -13.09 2.32
C ARG A 114 11.51 -14.23 1.41
N PHE A 115 10.24 -14.35 1.03
CA PHE A 115 9.76 -15.51 0.27
C PHE A 115 9.30 -15.17 -1.15
N GLN A 116 9.09 -13.88 -1.44
CA GLN A 116 9.01 -13.40 -2.82
C GLN A 116 10.43 -13.15 -3.34
N ASN A 117 10.61 -13.10 -4.66
CA ASN A 117 11.91 -12.84 -5.28
C ASN A 117 12.40 -11.38 -5.08
N LEU A 118 11.91 -10.70 -4.03
CA LEU A 118 12.16 -9.29 -3.73
C LEU A 118 13.01 -9.17 -2.47
N LYS A 119 14.31 -8.89 -2.66
CA LYS A 119 15.24 -8.67 -1.55
C LYS A 119 14.98 -7.31 -0.89
N LEU A 120 14.85 -6.28 -1.71
CA LEU A 120 14.61 -4.90 -1.30
C LEU A 120 13.95 -4.12 -2.45
N ARG A 121 12.96 -3.30 -2.13
CA ARG A 121 12.45 -2.23 -2.99
C ARG A 121 12.53 -0.92 -2.23
N GLU A 122 13.11 0.08 -2.88
CA GLU A 122 13.13 1.45 -2.41
C GLU A 122 12.37 2.31 -3.41
N LEU A 123 11.62 3.28 -2.90
CA LEU A 123 10.89 4.22 -3.73
C LEU A 123 10.98 5.61 -3.14
N LEU A 124 11.15 6.57 -4.03
CA LEU A 124 10.99 7.99 -3.73
C LEU A 124 9.98 8.58 -4.71
N GLY A 125 9.00 9.32 -4.20
CA GLY A 125 7.91 9.88 -4.98
C GLY A 125 7.60 11.32 -4.62
N VAL A 126 7.22 12.08 -5.64
CA VAL A 126 6.72 13.45 -5.51
C VAL A 126 5.43 13.60 -6.29
N GLY A 127 4.53 14.45 -5.82
CA GLY A 127 3.27 14.65 -6.53
C GLY A 127 2.47 15.84 -6.04
N VAL A 128 1.34 16.05 -6.69
CA VAL A 128 0.35 17.05 -6.31
C VAL A 128 -1.00 16.36 -6.09
N ARG A 129 -1.72 16.84 -5.10
CA ARG A 129 -3.07 16.38 -4.74
C ARG A 129 -4.04 17.54 -4.78
N PHE A 130 -5.19 17.27 -5.37
CA PHE A 130 -6.31 18.18 -5.52
C PHE A 130 -7.52 17.62 -4.78
N LYS A 131 -8.20 18.48 -4.02
CA LYS A 131 -9.50 18.16 -3.43
C LYS A 131 -10.58 18.45 -4.49
N LEU A 132 -11.14 17.42 -5.11
CA LEU A 132 -12.16 17.55 -6.15
C LEU A 132 -13.54 17.83 -5.56
N MET A 133 -13.87 17.12 -4.48
CA MET A 133 -15.11 17.28 -3.72
C MET A 133 -14.80 17.16 -2.23
N ARG A 134 -15.80 17.38 -1.37
CA ARG A 134 -15.65 17.38 0.09
C ARG A 134 -14.87 16.16 0.62
N TYR A 135 -15.10 15.00 0.02
CA TYR A 135 -14.55 13.71 0.45
C TYR A 135 -13.68 13.04 -0.61
N LEU A 136 -13.51 13.65 -1.78
CA LEU A 136 -12.85 13.05 -2.94
C LEU A 136 -11.59 13.82 -3.32
N TYR A 137 -10.49 13.07 -3.43
CA TYR A 137 -9.17 13.58 -3.77
C TYR A 137 -8.67 12.88 -5.03
N LEU A 138 -7.99 13.65 -5.88
CA LEU A 138 -7.23 13.16 -7.01
C LEU A 138 -5.79 13.60 -6.85
N GLY A 139 -4.85 12.69 -7.02
CA GLY A 139 -3.43 12.99 -7.02
C GLY A 139 -2.74 12.45 -8.25
N SER A 140 -1.67 13.15 -8.63
CA SER A 140 -0.78 12.76 -9.71
C SER A 140 0.66 13.05 -9.31
N GLY A 141 1.59 12.21 -9.71
CA GLY A 141 2.98 12.33 -9.33
C GLY A 141 3.89 11.41 -10.11
N LEU A 142 5.17 11.48 -9.75
CA LEU A 142 6.24 10.67 -10.31
C LEU A 142 6.90 9.89 -9.17
N LEU A 143 7.34 8.69 -9.52
CA LEU A 143 8.05 7.76 -8.66
C LEU A 143 9.36 7.41 -9.31
N TYR A 144 10.39 7.26 -8.50
CA TYR A 144 11.60 6.55 -8.88
C TYR A 144 11.68 5.30 -8.01
N VAL A 145 11.72 4.14 -8.65
CA VAL A 145 11.73 2.83 -7.99
C VAL A 145 13.09 2.20 -8.21
N HIS A 146 13.68 1.68 -7.13
CA HIS A 146 14.86 0.82 -7.18
C HIS A 146 14.49 -0.54 -6.60
N GLU A 147 14.73 -1.60 -7.35
CA GLU A 147 14.44 -2.97 -6.96
C GLU A 147 15.70 -3.81 -6.98
N ASN A 148 15.91 -4.56 -5.89
CA ASN A 148 16.91 -5.59 -5.79
C ASN A 148 16.21 -6.94 -5.64
N LEU A 149 16.36 -7.78 -6.66
CA LEU A 149 15.79 -9.11 -6.70
C LEU A 149 16.84 -10.12 -6.20
N LYS A 150 16.40 -11.31 -5.75
CA LYS A 150 17.37 -12.28 -5.20
C LYS A 150 18.20 -12.98 -6.26
N ASP A 151 17.55 -13.29 -7.38
CA ASP A 151 18.12 -14.12 -8.46
C ASP A 151 18.27 -13.34 -9.79
N SER A 152 18.33 -12.00 -9.72
CA SER A 152 18.44 -11.11 -10.88
C SER A 152 19.21 -9.84 -10.50
N ASP A 153 19.73 -9.15 -11.51
CA ASP A 153 20.30 -7.82 -11.36
C ASP A 153 19.27 -6.84 -10.79
N SER A 154 19.77 -5.81 -10.10
CA SER A 154 18.94 -4.70 -9.65
C SER A 154 18.41 -3.91 -10.85
N ASN A 155 17.21 -3.38 -10.69
CA ASN A 155 16.57 -2.57 -11.70
C ASN A 155 16.12 -1.25 -11.09
N SER A 156 16.24 -0.17 -11.85
CA SER A 156 15.70 1.13 -11.45
C SER A 156 14.91 1.72 -12.60
N PHE A 157 13.72 2.23 -12.32
CA PHE A 157 12.86 2.77 -13.35
C PHE A 157 11.96 3.88 -12.80
N PRO A 158 11.70 4.91 -13.62
CA PRO A 158 10.70 5.92 -13.29
C PRO A 158 9.28 5.40 -13.57
N SER A 159 8.32 5.77 -12.73
CA SER A 159 6.90 5.42 -12.89
C SER A 159 6.00 6.64 -12.63
N GLY A 160 4.85 6.65 -13.29
CA GLY A 160 3.76 7.56 -12.93
C GLY A 160 3.04 7.09 -11.67
N ASN A 161 2.40 8.01 -10.97
CA ASN A 161 1.54 7.70 -9.83
C ASN A 161 0.28 8.55 -9.87
N ILE A 162 -0.80 7.96 -10.39
CA ILE A 162 -2.12 8.59 -10.43
C ILE A 162 -2.99 7.87 -9.41
N TYR A 163 -3.71 8.63 -8.59
CA TYR A 163 -4.59 8.02 -7.60
C TYR A 163 -5.85 8.82 -7.32
N ILE A 164 -6.90 8.09 -6.97
CA ILE A 164 -8.14 8.62 -6.43
C ILE A 164 -8.29 8.15 -4.99
N ALA A 165 -8.80 9.01 -4.13
CA ALA A 165 -9.01 8.66 -2.74
C ALA A 165 -10.31 9.29 -2.21
N TYR A 166 -11.12 8.48 -1.54
CA TYR A 166 -12.39 8.88 -0.96
C TYR A 166 -12.40 8.53 0.53
N LYS A 167 -12.90 9.45 1.38
CA LYS A 167 -13.14 9.18 2.80
C LYS A 167 -14.35 9.95 3.30
N ASP A 168 -15.30 9.23 3.86
CA ASP A 168 -16.50 9.80 4.46
C ASP A 168 -16.92 9.01 5.71
N SER A 169 -17.61 9.69 6.61
CA SER A 169 -18.05 9.16 7.90
C SER A 169 -19.58 9.10 7.91
N PHE A 170 -20.13 7.89 8.07
CA PHE A 170 -21.56 7.64 8.05
C PHE A 170 -22.09 7.41 9.47
N LYS A 171 -23.20 8.07 9.79
CA LYS A 171 -23.95 7.88 11.03
C LYS A 171 -25.20 7.02 10.75
N LEU A 172 -24.98 5.73 10.55
CA LEU A 172 -26.06 4.73 10.49
C LEU A 172 -26.44 4.29 11.91
N ASN A 173 -27.06 3.12 12.07
CA ASN A 173 -27.30 2.51 13.39
C ASN A 173 -25.99 2.24 14.15
N VAL A 174 -24.90 2.04 13.42
CA VAL A 174 -23.53 1.98 13.94
C VAL A 174 -22.70 3.00 13.14
N PRO A 175 -21.94 3.89 13.79
CA PRO A 175 -21.04 4.80 13.08
C PRO A 175 -19.99 4.01 12.30
N LEU A 176 -19.65 4.44 11.09
CA LEU A 176 -18.57 3.85 10.32
C LEU A 176 -17.86 4.89 9.46
N ASP A 177 -16.56 4.71 9.27
CA ASP A 177 -15.78 5.41 8.27
C ASP A 177 -15.58 4.50 7.06
N LEU A 178 -15.93 5.02 5.87
CA LEU A 178 -15.67 4.37 4.60
C LEU A 178 -14.49 5.06 3.93
N ILE A 179 -13.46 4.30 3.61
CA ILE A 179 -12.27 4.78 2.94
C ILE A 179 -12.02 3.96 1.70
N TYR A 180 -11.83 4.63 0.56
CA TYR A 180 -11.44 4.01 -0.69
C TYR A 180 -10.18 4.67 -1.25
N THR A 181 -9.25 3.88 -1.75
CA THR A 181 -8.11 4.37 -2.53
C THR A 181 -7.91 3.52 -3.78
N GLY A 182 -7.65 4.16 -4.91
CA GLY A 182 -7.34 3.51 -6.17
C GLY A 182 -6.10 4.13 -6.81
N TYR A 183 -5.15 3.30 -7.22
CA TYR A 183 -3.90 3.70 -7.85
C TYR A 183 -3.79 3.11 -9.25
N PHE A 184 -3.19 3.90 -10.14
CA PHE A 184 -2.69 3.50 -11.44
C PHE A 184 -1.26 4.00 -11.60
N GLN A 185 -0.32 3.07 -11.79
CA GLN A 185 1.12 3.30 -11.75
C GLN A 185 1.77 2.69 -12.98
N PRO A 186 1.73 3.37 -14.14
CA PRO A 186 2.43 2.92 -15.33
C PRO A 186 3.93 3.21 -15.20
N THR A 187 4.77 2.33 -15.74
CA THR A 187 6.17 2.68 -15.95
C THR A 187 6.25 3.79 -17.01
N LEU A 188 7.23 4.69 -16.91
CA LEU A 188 7.40 5.74 -17.94
C LEU A 188 8.19 5.24 -19.15
N GLU A 189 8.82 4.07 -19.04
CA GLU A 189 9.58 3.42 -20.10
C GLU A 189 8.65 2.64 -21.04
N ASP A 190 7.63 2.00 -20.48
CA ASP A 190 6.59 1.29 -21.23
C ASP A 190 5.24 1.45 -20.52
N GLY A 191 4.35 2.28 -21.09
CA GLY A 191 3.02 2.53 -20.54
C GLY A 191 2.09 1.30 -20.55
N SER A 192 2.46 0.21 -21.22
CA SER A 192 1.75 -1.07 -21.15
C SER A 192 2.14 -1.92 -19.93
N ASP A 193 3.31 -1.66 -19.33
CA ASP A 193 3.75 -2.17 -18.03
C ASP A 193 3.21 -1.24 -16.93
N TYR A 194 2.23 -1.72 -16.16
CA TYR A 194 1.56 -0.91 -15.14
C TYR A 194 1.00 -1.75 -13.99
N HIS A 195 0.88 -1.07 -12.85
CA HIS A 195 0.27 -1.61 -11.64
C HIS A 195 -0.98 -0.86 -11.28
N THR A 196 -1.99 -1.59 -10.81
CA THR A 196 -3.14 -0.99 -10.14
C THR A 196 -3.30 -1.56 -8.75
N LEU A 197 -3.79 -0.71 -7.85
CA LEU A 197 -4.09 -1.10 -6.48
C LEU A 197 -5.37 -0.43 -6.04
N GLN A 198 -6.35 -1.21 -5.64
CA GLN A 198 -7.61 -0.72 -5.11
C GLN A 198 -7.76 -1.22 -3.68
N LYS A 199 -8.14 -0.33 -2.78
CA LYS A 199 -8.40 -0.64 -1.37
C LYS A 199 -9.72 -0.05 -0.96
N LEU A 200 -10.53 -0.89 -0.34
CA LEU A 200 -11.73 -0.48 0.38
C LEU A 200 -11.51 -0.81 1.85
N LYS A 201 -11.67 0.16 2.73
CA LYS A 201 -11.62 -0.02 4.18
C LYS A 201 -12.91 0.49 4.79
N VAL A 202 -13.49 -0.32 5.66
CA VAL A 202 -14.57 0.05 6.57
C VAL A 202 -14.00 0.03 7.98
N SER A 203 -14.09 1.14 8.70
CA SER A 203 -13.64 1.26 10.09
C SER A 203 -14.84 1.55 10.99
N ILE A 204 -15.02 0.74 12.02
CA ILE A 204 -16.12 0.83 12.98
C ILE A 204 -15.51 1.17 14.34
N PRO A 205 -15.75 2.36 14.90
CA PRO A 205 -15.31 2.70 16.25
C PRO A 205 -16.10 1.88 17.26
N ILE A 206 -15.35 1.16 18.11
CA ILE A 206 -15.89 0.37 19.22
C ILE A 206 -15.81 1.19 20.51
N THR A 207 -14.72 1.94 20.68
CA THR A 207 -14.51 2.93 21.74
C THR A 207 -13.80 4.15 21.15
N ASP A 208 -13.56 5.18 21.96
CA ASP A 208 -12.82 6.38 21.53
C ASP A 208 -11.38 6.07 21.07
N SER A 209 -10.81 4.93 21.50
CA SER A 209 -9.43 4.52 21.20
C SER A 209 -9.34 3.22 20.41
N VAL A 210 -10.44 2.50 20.16
CA VAL A 210 -10.42 1.18 19.53
C VAL A 210 -11.34 1.15 18.32
N ASN A 211 -10.79 0.75 17.17
CA ASN A 211 -11.52 0.56 15.93
C ASN A 211 -11.43 -0.90 15.45
N LEU A 212 -12.56 -1.45 15.01
CA LEU A 212 -12.59 -2.68 14.21
C LEU A 212 -12.57 -2.31 12.73
N ASN A 213 -11.67 -2.91 11.97
CA ASN A 213 -11.46 -2.60 10.56
C ASN A 213 -11.66 -3.83 9.71
N PHE A 214 -12.36 -3.65 8.59
CA PHE A 214 -12.39 -4.57 7.47
C PHE A 214 -11.73 -3.89 6.28
N LYS A 215 -10.80 -4.57 5.61
CA LYS A 215 -10.12 -4.08 4.41
C LYS A 215 -10.19 -5.12 3.31
N LEU A 216 -10.62 -4.69 2.13
CA LEU A 216 -10.51 -5.42 0.87
C LEU A 216 -9.45 -4.74 0.01
N GLU A 217 -8.52 -5.51 -0.54
CA GLU A 217 -7.42 -5.02 -1.36
C GLU A 217 -7.31 -5.87 -2.62
N HIS A 218 -7.38 -5.23 -3.78
CA HIS A 218 -7.18 -5.85 -5.08
C HIS A 218 -5.95 -5.23 -5.76
N SER A 219 -4.96 -6.06 -6.06
CA SER A 219 -3.76 -5.67 -6.79
C SER A 219 -3.77 -6.33 -8.16
N TYR A 220 -3.34 -5.57 -9.17
CA TYR A 220 -3.15 -6.10 -10.52
C TYR A 220 -1.85 -5.60 -11.13
N ASP A 221 -1.12 -6.55 -11.72
CA ASP A 221 0.10 -6.37 -12.49
C ASP A 221 -0.20 -6.71 -13.96
N SER A 222 0.04 -5.78 -14.88
CA SER A 222 -0.20 -6.02 -16.31
C SER A 222 0.81 -7.00 -16.92
N MET A 223 2.04 -7.05 -16.38
CA MET A 223 3.18 -7.83 -16.88
C MET A 223 3.90 -8.57 -15.74
N PRO A 224 3.20 -9.45 -15.01
CA PRO A 224 3.82 -10.17 -13.92
C PRO A 224 4.85 -11.19 -14.45
N PRO A 225 5.71 -11.70 -13.56
CA PRO A 225 6.62 -12.80 -13.86
C PRO A 225 5.91 -14.01 -14.45
N ALA A 226 6.64 -14.80 -15.26
CA ALA A 226 6.13 -16.06 -15.77
C ALA A 226 5.69 -16.98 -14.62
N GLY A 227 4.47 -17.50 -14.69
CA GLY A 227 3.88 -18.36 -13.66
C GLY A 227 3.22 -17.63 -12.48
N VAL A 228 3.30 -16.30 -12.44
CA VAL A 228 2.58 -15.45 -11.48
C VAL A 228 1.27 -14.97 -12.10
N LYS A 229 0.17 -15.04 -11.33
CA LYS A 229 -1.12 -14.50 -11.80
C LYS A 229 -1.08 -12.97 -11.79
N LYS A 230 -1.80 -12.36 -12.73
CA LYS A 230 -1.90 -10.90 -12.86
C LYS A 230 -2.65 -10.22 -11.71
N SER A 231 -3.46 -10.95 -10.95
CA SER A 231 -4.36 -10.37 -9.94
C SER A 231 -4.26 -11.12 -8.61
N ASP A 232 -4.29 -10.34 -7.54
CA ASP A 232 -4.35 -10.79 -6.15
C ASP A 232 -5.46 -10.05 -5.41
N LEU A 233 -6.25 -10.81 -4.64
CA LEU A 233 -7.26 -10.28 -3.73
C LEU A 233 -6.88 -10.62 -2.30
N SER A 234 -6.91 -9.63 -1.42
CA SER A 234 -6.68 -9.81 0.01
C SER A 234 -7.79 -9.20 0.84
N GLU A 235 -8.28 -9.98 1.78
CA GLU A 235 -9.23 -9.57 2.80
C GLU A 235 -8.50 -9.51 4.14
N THR A 236 -8.68 -8.44 4.90
CA THR A 236 -8.06 -8.24 6.20
C THR A 236 -9.10 -7.79 7.20
N ILE A 237 -9.11 -8.43 8.37
CA ILE A 237 -9.79 -7.94 9.56
C ILE A 237 -8.71 -7.49 10.54
N SER A 238 -8.82 -6.28 11.10
CA SER A 238 -7.86 -5.78 12.08
C SER A 238 -8.50 -4.98 13.20
N ILE A 239 -7.89 -5.05 14.37
CA ILE A 239 -8.19 -4.18 15.51
C ILE A 239 -7.10 -3.11 15.56
N SER A 240 -7.51 -1.86 15.63
CA SER A 240 -6.63 -0.70 15.77
C SER A 240 -6.81 -0.09 17.15
N TYR A 241 -5.70 0.24 17.81
CA TYR A 241 -5.69 0.98 19.07
C TYR A 241 -4.95 2.30 18.89
N SER A 242 -5.60 3.41 19.21
CA SER A 242 -5.06 4.77 19.14
C SER A 242 -4.72 5.32 20.52
N PHE A 243 -3.56 5.99 20.64
CA PHE A 243 -3.06 6.57 21.89
C PHE A 243 -2.24 7.86 21.66
#